data_AF-A0A1V5MX76-F1
#
_entry.id   AF-A0A1V5MX76-F1
#
_cell.length_a   1.000
_cell.length_b   1.000
_cell.length_c   1.000
_cell.angle_alpha   90.00
_cell.angle_beta   90.00
_cell.angle_gamma   90.00
#
_symmetry.space_group_name_H-M   'P 1'
#
loop_
_entity.id
_entity.type
_entity.pdbx_description
1 polymer ?
#
loop_
_entity_poly.entity_id
_entity_poly.type
_entity_poly.pdbx_seq_one_letter_code
_entity_poly.pdbx_strand_id
1 'polypeptide(L)'
;MKILVNFMLFFFLVTGINAQNVTNVDSRQEGKQIIITYTLDESADISVYCSMDGGKTFGPALQQVTGDIGKNVPAGNKTIVWDVLSEVDKLQGENIAFKVKASPSFTIEMVLVQGGTFTMGCTSEQGSDCDNDEKPSHRVTVSSFYMSKYEITQKQWMEIMGSNPSYFKGDNLPVENVSWNDVQEFIAKLNEKTGRQYRLPTEAEWEYAARGGNKSKGYKYSGSNTLSNVAWYGDNSGNTTHPVGSKMPNELGLYDMSGNVWEWCGDWDGAYGSSAQTNPTGPPSGSDRVDRGGSWHSYARYCRVSNRGNGNPGYRYYGIGFRLVCLP
;
A
#
# COMPACT_ATOMS: atom_id res chain seq x y z
N MET A 1 -56.43 2.93 27.28
CA MET A 1 -55.47 4.02 27.52
C MET A 1 -54.57 4.12 26.28
N LYS A 2 -54.84 5.07 25.39
CA LYS A 2 -54.06 5.30 24.17
C LYS A 2 -52.73 5.93 24.59
N ILE A 3 -51.64 5.16 24.57
CA ILE A 3 -50.30 5.72 24.75
C ILE A 3 -49.87 6.22 23.37
N LEU A 4 -49.88 7.54 23.20
CA LEU A 4 -49.27 8.22 22.07
C LEU A 4 -47.80 7.79 22.01
N VAL A 5 -47.43 7.01 21.01
CA VAL A 5 -46.03 6.82 20.63
C VAL A 5 -45.62 8.12 19.95
N ASN A 6 -44.89 8.97 20.68
CA ASN A 6 -44.25 10.15 20.12
C ASN A 6 -43.28 9.69 19.02
N PHE A 7 -43.71 9.81 17.77
CA PHE A 7 -42.84 9.72 16.60
C PHE A 7 -41.97 10.98 16.60
N MET A 8 -40.79 10.90 17.20
CA MET A 8 -39.81 11.97 17.12
C MET A 8 -39.16 11.89 15.73
N LEU A 9 -39.52 12.84 14.85
CA LEU A 9 -38.78 13.10 13.63
C LEU A 9 -37.35 13.50 14.03
N PHE A 10 -36.36 12.69 13.70
CA PHE A 10 -34.97 13.07 13.81
C PHE A 10 -34.56 13.83 12.54
N PHE A 11 -34.36 15.15 12.68
CA PHE A 11 -33.62 15.95 11.72
C PHE A 11 -32.14 15.68 11.91
N PHE A 12 -31.47 15.09 10.91
CA PHE A 12 -30.03 14.85 10.97
C PHE A 12 -29.25 16.00 10.34
N LEU A 13 -28.33 16.57 11.11
CA LEU A 13 -27.32 17.49 10.63
C LEU A 13 -26.26 16.67 9.88
N VAL A 14 -26.19 16.81 8.55
CA VAL A 14 -25.10 16.26 7.75
C VAL A 14 -23.90 17.20 7.89
N THR A 15 -22.93 16.83 8.70
CA THR A 15 -21.55 17.31 8.54
C THR A 15 -20.72 16.16 7.98
N GLY A 16 -20.74 16.05 6.65
CA GLY A 16 -19.78 15.21 5.95
C GLY A 16 -18.37 15.73 6.25
N ILE A 17 -17.60 15.01 7.07
CA ILE A 17 -16.15 15.16 7.04
C ILE A 17 -15.72 14.38 5.80
N ASN A 18 -15.28 15.13 4.78
CA ASN A 18 -14.75 14.57 3.54
C ASN A 18 -13.66 13.52 3.81
N ALA A 19 -14.04 12.25 3.67
CA ALA A 19 -13.23 11.28 2.96
C ALA A 19 -14.10 10.87 1.77
N GLN A 20 -13.53 10.91 0.56
CA GLN A 20 -14.25 10.80 -0.71
C GLN A 20 -15.32 9.67 -0.72
N ASN A 21 -16.46 9.93 -1.38
CA ASN A 21 -17.38 8.92 -1.96
C ASN A 21 -18.60 8.40 -1.14
N VAL A 22 -19.10 9.12 -0.13
CA VAL A 22 -20.45 8.86 0.46
C VAL A 22 -21.29 10.14 0.47
N THR A 23 -22.47 10.09 -0.15
CA THR A 23 -23.44 11.20 -0.18
C THR A 23 -24.85 10.72 0.17
N ASN A 24 -25.80 11.65 0.32
CA ASN A 24 -27.23 11.36 0.54
C ASN A 24 -27.53 10.39 1.69
N VAL A 25 -26.79 10.50 2.79
CA VAL A 25 -27.04 9.68 3.98
C VAL A 25 -28.35 10.13 4.62
N ASP A 26 -29.32 9.24 4.68
CA ASP A 26 -30.62 9.45 5.32
C ASP A 26 -31.00 8.20 6.13
N SER A 27 -31.95 8.33 7.05
CA SER A 27 -32.46 7.19 7.80
C SER A 27 -33.94 7.31 8.10
N ARG A 28 -34.62 6.16 8.13
CA ARG A 28 -36.02 6.07 8.52
C ARG A 28 -36.27 4.81 9.33
N GLN A 29 -37.30 4.86 10.17
CA GLN A 29 -37.74 3.70 10.92
C GLN A 29 -38.85 2.96 10.16
N GLU A 30 -38.70 1.64 10.01
CA GLU A 30 -39.72 0.75 9.50
C GLU A 30 -40.04 -0.33 10.54
N GLY A 31 -41.08 -0.08 11.33
CA GLY A 31 -41.44 -0.92 12.46
C GLY A 31 -40.32 -1.03 13.50
N LYS A 32 -39.61 -2.16 13.48
CA LYS A 32 -38.55 -2.53 14.43
C LYS A 32 -37.14 -2.29 13.87
N GLN A 33 -37.04 -1.92 12.60
CA GLN A 33 -35.78 -1.72 11.90
C GLN A 33 -35.51 -0.24 11.68
N ILE A 34 -34.23 0.12 11.68
CA ILE A 34 -33.76 1.38 11.14
C ILE A 34 -33.15 1.09 9.78
N ILE A 35 -33.68 1.77 8.76
CA ILE A 35 -33.22 1.72 7.39
C ILE A 35 -32.35 2.95 7.17
N ILE A 36 -31.09 2.74 6.82
CA ILE A 36 -30.14 3.81 6.50
C ILE A 36 -29.85 3.74 5.01
N THR A 37 -30.14 4.81 4.29
CA THR A 37 -29.84 4.92 2.86
C THR A 37 -28.65 5.83 2.64
N TYR A 38 -27.84 5.53 1.63
CA TYR A 38 -26.71 6.36 1.24
C TYR A 38 -26.37 6.13 -0.24
N THR A 39 -25.60 7.02 -0.84
CA THR A 39 -25.11 6.89 -2.20
C THR A 39 -23.59 6.74 -2.19
N LEU A 40 -23.09 5.78 -2.96
CA LEU A 40 -21.66 5.60 -3.23
C LEU A 40 -21.32 6.02 -4.65
N ASP A 41 -20.26 6.81 -4.79
CA ASP A 41 -19.74 7.22 -6.11
C ASP A 41 -18.89 6.11 -6.73
N GLU A 42 -18.20 5.32 -5.90
CA GLU A 42 -17.39 4.17 -6.31
C GLU A 42 -17.48 3.03 -5.28
N SER A 43 -16.92 1.86 -5.62
CA SER A 43 -16.94 0.72 -4.70
C SER A 43 -16.05 0.95 -3.48
N ALA A 44 -16.56 0.65 -2.29
CA ALA A 44 -15.87 0.91 -1.03
C ALA A 44 -16.21 -0.13 0.05
N ASP A 45 -15.36 -0.20 1.07
CA ASP A 45 -15.67 -0.89 2.33
C ASP A 45 -16.53 0.04 3.21
N ILE A 46 -17.67 -0.46 3.66
CA ILE A 46 -18.67 0.34 4.37
C ILE A 46 -18.78 -0.10 5.82
N SER A 47 -18.70 0.87 6.72
CA SER A 47 -18.98 0.71 8.15
C SER A 47 -19.98 1.75 8.61
N VAL A 48 -20.81 1.40 9.57
CA VAL A 48 -21.79 2.31 10.18
C VAL A 48 -21.53 2.43 11.68
N TYR A 49 -21.70 3.64 12.20
CA TYR A 49 -21.48 4.00 13.60
C TYR A 49 -22.73 4.68 14.15
N CYS A 50 -23.02 4.41 15.42
CA CYS A 50 -24.10 5.05 16.16
C CYS A 50 -23.55 6.01 17.21
N SER A 51 -24.25 7.12 17.39
CA SER A 51 -24.10 8.10 18.46
C SER A 51 -25.40 8.18 19.24
N MET A 52 -25.32 8.45 20.54
CA MET A 52 -26.48 8.68 21.41
C MET A 52 -26.58 10.15 21.87
N ASP A 53 -25.57 10.98 21.57
CA ASP A 53 -25.43 12.37 22.06
C ASP A 53 -25.60 13.43 20.96
N GLY A 54 -26.32 13.09 19.89
CA GLY A 54 -26.58 13.94 18.73
C GLY A 54 -25.39 14.07 17.78
N GLY A 55 -24.50 13.07 17.75
CA GLY A 55 -23.34 13.02 16.84
C GLY A 55 -22.07 13.64 17.39
N LYS A 56 -21.98 13.96 18.70
CA LYS A 56 -20.77 14.51 19.31
C LYS A 56 -19.72 13.40 19.53
N THR A 57 -20.16 12.22 19.96
CA THR A 57 -19.32 11.04 20.09
C THR A 57 -19.95 9.84 19.39
N PHE A 58 -19.11 8.96 18.85
CA PHE A 58 -19.54 7.73 18.18
C PHE A 58 -18.89 6.53 18.86
N GLY A 59 -19.68 5.49 19.10
CA GLY A 59 -19.19 4.20 19.57
C GLY A 59 -18.42 3.42 18.49
N PRO A 60 -18.08 2.14 18.75
CA PRO A 60 -17.51 1.26 17.74
C PRO A 60 -18.48 1.02 16.57
N ALA A 61 -17.96 0.47 15.47
CA ALA A 61 -18.79 0.11 14.31
C ALA A 61 -19.86 -0.93 14.68
N LEU A 62 -21.09 -0.72 14.22
CA LEU A 62 -22.19 -1.64 14.48
C LEU A 62 -21.91 -3.01 13.84
N GLN A 63 -22.18 -4.08 14.58
CA GLN A 63 -21.94 -5.45 14.14
C GLN A 63 -23.23 -6.18 13.73
N GLN A 64 -24.39 -5.75 14.22
CA GLN A 64 -25.69 -6.39 13.97
C GLN A 64 -26.49 -5.68 12.87
N VAL A 65 -25.83 -5.43 11.74
CA VAL A 65 -26.38 -4.68 10.61
C VAL A 65 -26.23 -5.51 9.33
N THR A 66 -27.19 -5.37 8.42
CA THR A 66 -27.26 -6.13 7.16
C THR A 66 -27.52 -5.20 5.98
N GLY A 67 -27.55 -5.77 4.77
CA GLY A 67 -27.74 -5.01 3.53
C GLY A 67 -26.40 -4.63 2.90
N ASP A 68 -26.34 -3.44 2.34
CA ASP A 68 -25.17 -2.88 1.68
C ASP A 68 -24.14 -2.38 2.70
N ILE A 69 -23.45 -3.31 3.35
CA ILE A 69 -22.40 -3.03 4.34
C ILE A 69 -21.25 -4.03 4.21
N GLY A 70 -20.07 -3.69 4.75
CA GLY A 70 -18.92 -4.57 4.75
C GLY A 70 -18.02 -4.31 3.56
N LYS A 71 -17.36 -5.36 3.05
CA LYS A 71 -16.31 -5.19 2.05
C LYS A 71 -16.86 -5.03 0.63
N ASN A 72 -16.20 -4.21 -0.18
CA ASN A 72 -16.45 -4.10 -1.62
C ASN A 72 -17.92 -3.83 -2.00
N VAL A 73 -18.61 -2.97 -1.26
CA VAL A 73 -19.96 -2.53 -1.63
C VAL A 73 -19.86 -1.75 -2.95
N PRO A 74 -20.63 -2.07 -4.02
CA PRO A 74 -20.53 -1.39 -5.31
C PRO A 74 -20.99 0.07 -5.30
N ALA A 75 -20.73 0.83 -6.37
CA ALA A 75 -21.26 2.19 -6.54
C ALA A 75 -22.81 2.21 -6.67
N GLY A 76 -23.42 3.37 -6.48
CA GLY A 76 -24.85 3.64 -6.61
C GLY A 76 -25.59 3.77 -5.26
N ASN A 77 -26.91 3.82 -5.29
CA ASN A 77 -27.74 3.89 -4.09
C ASN A 77 -27.66 2.58 -3.29
N LYS A 78 -27.58 2.71 -1.97
CA LYS A 78 -27.34 1.63 -1.02
C LYS A 78 -28.23 1.75 0.20
N THR A 79 -28.50 0.60 0.82
CA THR A 79 -29.37 0.47 1.99
C THR A 79 -28.75 -0.45 3.03
N ILE A 80 -28.61 0.05 4.25
CA ILE A 80 -28.26 -0.73 5.45
C ILE A 80 -29.52 -0.92 6.28
N VAL A 81 -29.70 -2.13 6.80
CA VAL A 81 -30.80 -2.48 7.70
C VAL A 81 -30.22 -2.83 9.06
N TRP A 82 -30.62 -2.09 10.09
CA TRP A 82 -30.27 -2.36 11.47
C TRP A 82 -31.50 -2.86 12.24
N ASP A 83 -31.39 -4.06 12.82
CA ASP A 83 -32.41 -4.56 13.75
C ASP A 83 -32.11 -4.01 15.16
N VAL A 84 -32.88 -3.00 15.57
CA VAL A 84 -32.65 -2.28 16.83
C VAL A 84 -33.14 -3.08 18.04
N LEU A 85 -33.97 -4.11 17.84
CA LEU A 85 -34.62 -4.83 18.94
C LEU A 85 -33.69 -5.53 19.91
N SER A 86 -32.45 -5.85 19.53
CA SER A 86 -31.47 -6.39 20.47
C SER A 86 -30.99 -5.36 21.50
N GLU A 87 -31.26 -4.06 21.30
CA GLU A 87 -30.70 -2.96 22.09
C GLU A 87 -31.70 -1.82 22.41
N VAL A 88 -32.99 -1.94 22.07
CA VAL A 88 -34.02 -0.88 22.21
C VAL A 88 -34.07 -0.22 23.60
N ASP A 89 -33.96 -0.99 24.69
CA ASP A 89 -34.05 -0.44 26.05
C ASP A 89 -32.90 0.51 26.40
N LYS A 90 -31.78 0.44 25.66
CA LYS A 90 -30.60 1.29 25.86
C LYS A 90 -30.67 2.60 25.08
N LEU A 91 -31.65 2.77 24.21
CA LEU A 91 -31.71 3.87 23.23
C LEU A 91 -32.86 4.86 23.49
N GLN A 92 -33.70 4.59 24.49
CA GLN A 92 -34.89 5.39 24.77
C GLN A 92 -34.54 6.76 25.38
N GLY A 93 -34.93 7.85 24.71
CA GLY A 93 -34.70 9.23 25.18
C GLY A 93 -33.38 9.85 24.71
N GLU A 94 -32.57 9.11 23.95
CA GLU A 94 -31.28 9.55 23.42
C GLU A 94 -31.45 10.33 22.10
N ASN A 95 -30.50 11.23 21.82
CA ASN A 95 -30.40 11.90 20.53
C ASN A 95 -29.56 11.05 19.58
N ILE A 96 -30.19 10.09 18.92
CA ILE A 96 -29.49 9.14 18.06
C ILE A 96 -28.96 9.85 16.81
N ALA A 97 -27.72 9.57 16.40
CA ALA A 97 -27.15 9.98 15.12
C ALA A 97 -26.33 8.86 14.48
N PHE A 98 -26.33 8.79 13.14
CA PHE A 98 -25.62 7.77 12.38
C PHE A 98 -24.52 8.38 11.53
N LYS A 99 -23.43 7.63 11.40
CA LYS A 99 -22.35 7.94 10.46
C LYS A 99 -22.06 6.71 9.63
N VAL A 100 -22.27 6.82 8.32
CA VAL A 100 -21.78 5.85 7.33
C VAL A 100 -20.38 6.30 6.92
N LYS A 101 -19.40 5.40 7.00
CA LYS A 101 -18.03 5.64 6.57
C LYS A 101 -17.71 4.70 5.43
N ALA A 102 -17.43 5.27 4.25
CA ALA A 102 -16.67 4.56 3.23
C ALA A 102 -15.20 4.62 3.57
N SER A 103 -14.54 3.48 3.45
CA SER A 103 -13.10 3.38 3.34
C SER A 103 -12.83 2.83 1.94
N PRO A 104 -11.82 3.32 1.21
CA PRO A 104 -11.46 2.71 -0.05
C PRO A 104 -11.21 1.22 0.21
N SER A 105 -11.89 0.35 -0.54
CA SER A 105 -11.78 -1.11 -0.41
C SER A 105 -10.35 -1.60 -0.58
N PHE A 106 -9.58 -0.83 -1.36
CA PHE A 106 -8.18 -1.04 -1.66
C PHE A 106 -7.38 0.23 -1.38
N THR A 107 -6.41 0.18 -0.47
CA THR A 107 -5.39 1.23 -0.35
C THR A 107 -4.00 0.63 -0.39
N ILE A 108 -3.10 1.36 -1.07
CA ILE A 108 -1.66 1.16 -0.97
C ILE A 108 -1.16 2.31 -0.10
N GLU A 109 -0.62 2.00 1.07
CA GLU A 109 0.05 3.00 1.92
C GLU A 109 1.26 3.55 1.15
N MET A 110 1.29 4.87 0.96
CA MET A 110 2.36 5.55 0.25
C MET A 110 3.12 6.48 1.19
N VAL A 111 4.43 6.60 0.97
CA VAL A 111 5.34 7.53 1.65
C VAL A 111 5.81 8.58 0.65
N LEU A 112 5.71 9.85 1.01
CA LEU A 112 6.29 10.93 0.20
C LEU A 112 7.82 10.90 0.31
N VAL A 113 8.47 10.62 -0.81
CA VAL A 113 9.91 10.72 -0.96
C VAL A 113 10.21 12.10 -1.55
N GLN A 114 10.74 13.00 -0.72
CA GLN A 114 11.16 14.33 -1.18
C GLN A 114 12.35 14.20 -2.12
N GLY A 115 12.26 14.81 -3.30
CA GLY A 115 13.30 14.82 -4.31
C GLY A 115 14.61 15.42 -3.80
N GLY A 116 15.70 15.02 -4.42
CA GLY A 116 17.04 15.38 -3.99
C GLY A 116 18.11 14.81 -4.92
N THR A 117 19.37 15.19 -4.63
CA THR A 117 20.54 14.67 -5.34
C THR A 117 21.32 13.73 -4.43
N PHE A 118 21.70 12.56 -4.94
CA PHE A 118 22.52 11.58 -4.24
C PHE A 118 23.62 11.03 -5.14
N THR A 119 24.53 10.27 -4.55
CA THR A 119 25.52 9.48 -5.29
C THR A 119 24.98 8.06 -5.45
N MET A 120 24.64 7.68 -6.68
CA MET A 120 24.16 6.35 -7.04
C MET A 120 25.33 5.40 -7.29
N GLY A 121 25.16 4.12 -6.95
CA GLY A 121 26.15 3.07 -7.13
C GLY A 121 27.07 2.86 -5.92
N CYS A 122 28.25 2.27 -6.15
CA CYS A 122 29.16 1.87 -5.09
C CYS A 122 29.80 3.07 -4.35
N THR A 123 29.26 3.41 -3.19
CA THR A 123 29.75 4.43 -2.25
C THR A 123 30.59 3.79 -1.13
N SER A 124 31.28 4.61 -0.33
CA SER A 124 32.28 4.11 0.64
C SER A 124 31.71 3.16 1.69
N GLU A 125 30.46 3.36 2.12
CA GLU A 125 29.76 2.50 3.09
C GLU A 125 29.44 1.10 2.54
N GLN A 126 29.44 0.93 1.21
CA GLN A 126 29.24 -0.36 0.55
C GLN A 126 30.50 -1.23 0.63
N GLY A 127 31.67 -0.58 0.71
CA GLY A 127 32.96 -1.22 0.91
C GLY A 127 33.41 -2.09 -0.27
N SER A 128 34.17 -3.15 0.02
CA SER A 128 34.71 -4.08 -0.98
C SER A 128 33.67 -5.03 -1.58
N ASP A 129 32.42 -5.00 -1.11
CA ASP A 129 31.38 -5.94 -1.53
C ASP A 129 30.71 -5.55 -2.86
N CYS A 130 31.01 -4.35 -3.37
CA CYS A 130 30.44 -3.86 -4.62
C CYS A 130 30.88 -4.67 -5.82
N ASP A 131 29.90 -5.06 -6.62
CA ASP A 131 30.11 -5.66 -7.93
C ASP A 131 30.44 -4.57 -8.98
N ASN A 132 30.83 -4.99 -10.18
CA ASN A 132 31.34 -4.06 -11.21
C ASN A 132 30.23 -3.23 -11.87
N ASP A 133 29.01 -3.77 -11.93
CA ASP A 133 27.80 -3.14 -12.45
C ASP A 133 27.25 -2.03 -11.54
N GLU A 134 27.74 -1.93 -10.30
CA GLU A 134 27.46 -0.82 -9.38
C GLU A 134 28.37 0.39 -9.61
N LYS A 135 29.25 0.33 -10.62
CA LYS A 135 30.28 1.35 -10.90
C LYS A 135 30.13 1.92 -12.31
N PRO A 136 30.57 3.17 -12.55
CA PRO A 136 31.07 4.11 -11.55
C PRO A 136 29.95 4.71 -10.69
N SER A 137 30.29 5.11 -9.47
CA SER A 137 29.41 5.96 -8.68
C SER A 137 29.27 7.32 -9.35
N HIS A 138 28.06 7.86 -9.44
CA HIS A 138 27.77 9.11 -10.16
C HIS A 138 26.62 9.87 -9.49
N ARG A 139 26.50 11.18 -9.79
CA ARG A 139 25.44 12.01 -9.18
C ARG A 139 24.12 11.82 -9.91
N VAL A 140 23.05 11.60 -9.17
CA VAL A 140 21.69 11.52 -9.71
C VAL A 140 20.77 12.43 -8.92
N THR A 141 19.96 13.22 -9.62
CA THR A 141 18.87 14.01 -9.03
C THR A 141 17.54 13.36 -9.36
N VAL A 142 16.71 13.10 -8.36
CA VAL A 142 15.34 12.62 -8.54
C VAL A 142 14.33 13.66 -8.06
N SER A 143 13.23 13.82 -8.80
CA SER A 143 12.07 14.62 -8.38
C SER A 143 11.37 13.99 -7.19
N SER A 144 10.45 14.72 -6.52
CA SER A 144 9.61 14.11 -5.48
C SER A 144 8.61 13.12 -6.09
N PHE A 145 8.36 12.02 -5.38
CA PHE A 145 7.39 10.99 -5.74
C PHE A 145 6.82 10.33 -4.49
N TYR A 146 5.69 9.66 -4.62
CA TYR A 146 5.23 8.72 -3.61
C TYR A 146 5.78 7.33 -3.90
N MET A 147 6.19 6.60 -2.87
CA MET A 147 6.56 5.17 -2.96
C MET A 147 5.71 4.35 -2.01
N SER A 148 5.28 3.15 -2.42
CA SER A 148 4.56 2.25 -1.53
C SER A 148 5.45 1.89 -0.35
N LYS A 149 4.87 2.02 0.85
CA LYS A 149 5.56 1.85 2.13
C LYS A 149 6.18 0.46 2.29
N TYR A 150 5.50 -0.51 1.69
CA TYR A 150 5.83 -1.92 1.65
C TYR A 150 5.90 -2.39 0.20
N GLU A 151 6.45 -3.59 0.00
CA GLU A 151 6.21 -4.41 -1.19
C GLU A 151 4.69 -4.61 -1.37
N ILE A 152 4.24 -4.81 -2.61
CA ILE A 152 2.82 -5.13 -2.86
C ILE A 152 2.51 -6.50 -2.26
N THR A 153 1.46 -6.56 -1.45
CA THR A 153 1.08 -7.77 -0.72
C THR A 153 0.27 -8.74 -1.58
N GLN A 154 0.21 -10.01 -1.19
CA GLN A 154 -0.62 -11.01 -1.86
C GLN A 154 -2.10 -10.67 -1.84
N LYS A 155 -2.59 -10.07 -0.74
CA LYS A 155 -3.97 -9.58 -0.66
C LYS A 155 -4.22 -8.47 -1.69
N GLN A 156 -3.31 -7.51 -1.80
CA GLN A 156 -3.43 -6.44 -2.77
C GLN A 156 -3.39 -6.97 -4.21
N TRP A 157 -2.48 -7.90 -4.49
CA TRP A 157 -2.42 -8.58 -5.78
C TRP A 157 -3.75 -9.29 -6.12
N MET A 158 -4.24 -10.12 -5.20
CA MET A 158 -5.46 -10.91 -5.37
C MET A 158 -6.69 -10.03 -5.67
N GLU A 159 -6.79 -8.86 -5.04
CA GLU A 159 -7.92 -7.94 -5.23
C GLU A 159 -7.96 -7.31 -6.63
N ILE A 160 -6.79 -7.06 -7.23
CA ILE A 160 -6.69 -6.47 -8.58
C ILE A 160 -6.71 -7.56 -9.67
N MET A 161 -6.06 -8.69 -9.42
CA MET A 161 -5.80 -9.71 -10.43
C MET A 161 -6.75 -10.92 -10.35
N GLY A 162 -7.48 -11.08 -9.25
CA GLY A 162 -8.43 -12.18 -9.04
C GLY A 162 -7.79 -13.56 -8.81
N SER A 163 -6.46 -13.64 -8.77
CA SER A 163 -5.70 -14.86 -8.51
C SER A 163 -4.38 -14.55 -7.79
N ASN A 164 -3.80 -15.51 -7.07
CA ASN A 164 -2.55 -15.34 -6.33
C ASN A 164 -1.46 -16.33 -6.81
N PRO A 165 -0.46 -15.88 -7.59
CA PRO A 165 0.57 -16.73 -8.18
C PRO A 165 1.71 -17.09 -7.20
N SER A 166 1.76 -16.44 -6.04
CA SER A 166 2.84 -16.57 -5.05
C SER A 166 3.06 -18.03 -4.62
N TYR A 167 4.30 -18.45 -4.49
CA TYR A 167 4.65 -19.76 -3.94
C TYR A 167 4.31 -19.87 -2.44
N PHE A 168 4.79 -18.92 -1.64
CA PHE A 168 4.44 -18.82 -0.22
C PHE A 168 3.07 -18.17 -0.08
N LYS A 169 2.29 -18.57 0.93
CA LYS A 169 0.89 -18.12 1.06
C LYS A 169 0.66 -17.34 2.35
N GLY A 170 0.12 -16.13 2.20
CA GLY A 170 -0.35 -15.31 3.30
C GLY A 170 -0.69 -13.90 2.84
N ASP A 171 -1.84 -13.37 3.27
CA ASP A 171 -2.40 -12.10 2.81
C ASP A 171 -1.41 -10.92 2.91
N ASN A 172 -0.62 -10.89 3.98
CA ASN A 172 0.34 -9.82 4.29
C ASN A 172 1.78 -10.15 3.86
N LEU A 173 2.02 -11.29 3.22
CA LEU A 173 3.30 -11.57 2.58
C LEU A 173 3.41 -10.72 1.30
N PRO A 174 4.63 -10.41 0.82
CA PRO A 174 4.79 -9.85 -0.51
C PRO A 174 4.25 -10.82 -1.55
N VAL A 175 3.66 -10.28 -2.61
CA VAL A 175 3.42 -11.07 -3.82
C VAL A 175 4.77 -11.40 -4.47
N GLU A 176 4.96 -12.68 -4.79
CA GLU A 176 6.13 -13.16 -5.52
C GLU A 176 5.73 -14.12 -6.62
N ASN A 177 6.71 -14.64 -7.36
CA ASN A 177 6.48 -15.47 -8.54
C ASN A 177 5.70 -14.72 -9.65
N VAL A 178 5.98 -13.40 -9.75
CA VAL A 178 5.42 -12.48 -10.74
C VAL A 178 6.54 -11.95 -11.64
N SER A 179 6.26 -11.90 -12.94
CA SER A 179 7.20 -11.33 -13.91
C SER A 179 6.99 -9.83 -14.05
N TRP A 180 7.99 -9.13 -14.59
CA TRP A 180 7.85 -7.71 -14.91
C TRP A 180 6.62 -7.43 -15.77
N ASN A 181 6.32 -8.32 -16.73
CA ASN A 181 5.13 -8.24 -17.58
C ASN A 181 3.82 -8.38 -16.78
N ASP A 182 3.74 -9.32 -15.83
CA ASP A 182 2.56 -9.47 -14.97
C ASP A 182 2.34 -8.22 -14.11
N VAL A 183 3.44 -7.60 -13.65
CA VAL A 183 3.39 -6.36 -12.88
C VAL A 183 2.84 -5.19 -13.71
N GLN A 184 3.16 -5.11 -15.01
CA GLN A 184 2.54 -4.10 -15.88
C GLN A 184 1.02 -4.30 -16.02
N GLU A 185 0.56 -5.56 -16.12
CA GLU A 185 -0.88 -5.85 -16.16
C GLU A 185 -1.56 -5.45 -14.85
N PHE A 186 -0.95 -5.79 -13.70
CA PHE A 186 -1.42 -5.35 -12.39
C PHE A 186 -1.53 -3.82 -12.31
N ILE A 187 -0.50 -3.10 -12.74
CA ILE A 187 -0.47 -1.63 -12.74
C ILE A 187 -1.59 -1.06 -13.61
N ALA A 188 -1.80 -1.62 -14.81
CA ALA A 188 -2.85 -1.16 -15.72
C ALA A 188 -4.25 -1.29 -15.08
N LYS A 189 -4.56 -2.46 -14.51
CA LYS A 189 -5.83 -2.71 -13.81
C LYS A 189 -5.98 -1.84 -12.56
N LEU A 190 -4.91 -1.66 -11.80
CA LEU A 190 -4.90 -0.79 -10.63
C LEU A 190 -5.18 0.67 -11.00
N ASN A 191 -4.56 1.16 -12.06
CA ASN A 191 -4.77 2.53 -12.54
C ASN A 191 -6.19 2.72 -13.07
N GLU A 192 -6.74 1.74 -13.78
CA GLU A 192 -8.15 1.74 -14.21
C GLU A 192 -9.09 1.79 -13.00
N LYS A 193 -8.84 0.97 -11.98
CA LYS A 193 -9.68 0.92 -10.77
C LYS A 193 -9.62 2.18 -9.92
N THR A 194 -8.46 2.85 -9.86
CA THR A 194 -8.21 3.95 -8.90
C THR A 194 -8.17 5.34 -9.54
N GLY A 195 -8.09 5.44 -10.87
CA GLY A 195 -7.84 6.70 -11.58
C GLY A 195 -6.46 7.31 -11.32
N ARG A 196 -5.58 6.61 -10.58
CA ARG A 196 -4.21 7.06 -10.29
C ARG A 196 -3.24 6.59 -11.38
N GLN A 197 -2.02 7.11 -11.30
CA GLN A 197 -0.92 6.81 -12.24
C GLN A 197 0.22 6.12 -11.49
N TYR A 198 -0.04 4.89 -11.05
CA TYR A 198 0.99 4.02 -10.49
C TYR A 198 1.92 3.50 -11.60
N ARG A 199 3.17 3.26 -11.21
CA ARG A 199 4.20 2.61 -12.04
C ARG A 199 5.24 1.92 -11.16
N LEU A 200 6.11 1.12 -11.76
CA LEU A 200 7.34 0.68 -11.10
C LEU A 200 8.26 1.90 -10.84
N PRO A 201 9.04 1.88 -9.73
CA PRO A 201 10.08 2.87 -9.52
C PRO A 201 11.13 2.77 -10.63
N THR A 202 11.76 3.89 -10.97
CA THR A 202 13.04 3.78 -11.67
C THR A 202 14.08 3.19 -10.72
N GLU A 203 15.14 2.62 -11.26
CA GLU A 203 16.26 2.10 -10.50
C GLU A 203 16.84 3.19 -9.57
N ALA A 204 16.95 4.42 -10.09
CA ALA A 204 17.44 5.55 -9.33
C ALA A 204 16.49 5.99 -8.21
N GLU A 205 15.18 5.99 -8.45
CA GLU A 205 14.18 6.26 -7.42
C GLU A 205 14.23 5.22 -6.31
N TRP A 206 14.36 3.94 -6.68
CA TRP A 206 14.49 2.83 -5.74
C TRP A 206 15.72 3.01 -4.86
N GLU A 207 16.90 3.23 -5.43
CA GLU A 207 18.13 3.36 -4.65
C GLU A 207 18.14 4.61 -3.79
N TYR A 208 17.67 5.74 -4.31
CA TYR A 208 17.54 6.99 -3.53
C TYR A 208 16.66 6.78 -2.29
N ALA A 209 15.51 6.13 -2.48
CA ALA A 209 14.58 5.81 -1.41
C ALA A 209 15.19 4.79 -0.42
N ALA A 210 15.88 3.76 -0.92
CA ALA A 210 16.53 2.72 -0.11
C ALA A 210 17.62 3.31 0.80
N ARG A 211 18.35 4.32 0.31
CA ARG A 211 19.38 5.04 1.07
C ARG A 211 18.81 5.96 2.15
N GLY A 212 17.49 6.20 2.18
CA GLY A 212 16.84 7.13 3.10
C GLY A 212 16.64 8.54 2.53
N GLY A 213 16.84 8.74 1.22
CA GLY A 213 16.66 10.02 0.52
C GLY A 213 17.42 11.18 1.19
N ASN A 214 16.78 12.34 1.30
CA ASN A 214 17.34 13.51 2.01
C ASN A 214 17.57 13.30 3.52
N LYS A 215 17.10 12.17 4.09
CA LYS A 215 17.32 11.80 5.50
C LYS A 215 18.38 10.71 5.65
N SER A 216 19.09 10.36 4.58
CA SER A 216 20.09 9.30 4.57
C SER A 216 21.12 9.48 5.68
N LYS A 217 21.41 8.39 6.40
CA LYS A 217 22.51 8.31 7.37
C LYS A 217 23.73 7.56 6.83
N GLY A 218 23.76 7.26 5.53
CA GLY A 218 24.88 6.56 4.88
C GLY A 218 25.04 5.11 5.35
N TYR A 219 23.92 4.40 5.55
CA TYR A 219 23.95 2.99 5.91
C TYR A 219 24.16 2.07 4.70
N LYS A 220 24.80 0.93 4.96
CA LYS A 220 25.04 -0.12 3.96
C LYS A 220 23.75 -0.80 3.51
N TYR A 221 22.82 -1.03 4.44
CA TYR A 221 21.48 -1.57 4.21
C TYR A 221 20.44 -0.50 4.52
N SER A 222 19.22 -0.69 4.02
CA SER A 222 18.18 0.33 4.16
C SER A 222 17.78 0.51 5.63
N GLY A 223 18.22 1.61 6.25
CA GLY A 223 17.96 1.95 7.65
C GLY A 223 18.94 1.42 8.70
N SER A 224 19.93 0.59 8.34
CA SER A 224 20.91 0.09 9.31
C SER A 224 22.19 -0.47 8.68
N ASN A 225 23.30 -0.48 9.44
CA ASN A 225 24.48 -1.29 9.11
C ASN A 225 24.37 -2.73 9.64
N THR A 226 23.37 -3.04 10.47
CA THR A 226 23.09 -4.39 10.98
C THR A 226 21.93 -4.99 10.20
N LEU A 227 22.24 -5.84 9.21
CA LEU A 227 21.24 -6.37 8.26
C LEU A 227 20.05 -7.05 8.95
N SER A 228 20.28 -7.83 10.01
CA SER A 228 19.22 -8.56 10.71
C SER A 228 18.12 -7.68 11.34
N ASN A 229 18.39 -6.38 11.54
CA ASN A 229 17.42 -5.42 12.06
C ASN A 229 16.41 -4.96 11.00
N VAL A 230 16.82 -4.97 9.73
CA VAL A 230 16.10 -4.34 8.61
C VAL A 230 15.67 -5.33 7.54
N ALA A 231 16.16 -6.58 7.59
CA ALA A 231 15.96 -7.55 6.52
C ALA A 231 15.58 -8.96 6.99
N TRP A 232 14.78 -9.63 6.16
CA TRP A 232 14.71 -11.08 6.07
C TRP A 232 15.57 -11.57 4.91
N TYR A 233 16.61 -12.34 5.21
CA TYR A 233 17.61 -12.81 4.25
C TYR A 233 18.03 -14.24 4.59
N GLY A 234 18.94 -14.83 3.81
CA GLY A 234 19.25 -16.27 3.87
C GLY A 234 19.51 -16.82 5.28
N ASP A 235 20.17 -16.04 6.14
CA ASP A 235 20.55 -16.52 7.47
C ASP A 235 19.43 -16.46 8.51
N ASN A 236 18.38 -15.65 8.31
CA ASN A 236 17.34 -15.42 9.32
C ASN A 236 15.90 -15.63 8.83
N SER A 237 15.67 -15.83 7.53
CA SER A 237 14.32 -15.94 6.96
C SER A 237 13.65 -17.28 7.26
N GLY A 238 14.40 -18.31 7.62
CA GLY A 238 13.83 -19.67 7.74
C GLY A 238 13.36 -20.24 6.40
N ASN A 239 13.97 -19.79 5.30
CA ASN A 239 13.66 -20.20 3.92
C ASN A 239 12.24 -19.86 3.44
N THR A 240 11.72 -18.69 3.83
CA THR A 240 10.40 -18.20 3.41
C THR A 240 10.35 -16.67 3.34
N THR A 241 9.41 -16.13 2.57
CA THR A 241 9.00 -14.72 2.71
C THR A 241 8.31 -14.49 4.05
N HIS A 242 8.33 -13.23 4.50
CA HIS A 242 7.73 -12.80 5.77
C HIS A 242 6.71 -11.68 5.56
N PRO A 243 5.80 -11.46 6.52
CA PRO A 243 4.87 -10.36 6.46
C PRO A 243 5.61 -9.03 6.30
N VAL A 244 5.14 -8.19 5.38
CA VAL A 244 5.72 -6.88 5.13
C VAL A 244 5.74 -6.03 6.40
N GLY A 245 6.77 -5.20 6.56
CA GLY A 245 6.89 -4.29 7.69
C GLY A 245 7.22 -4.96 9.03
N SER A 246 7.68 -6.21 9.02
CA SER A 246 8.05 -6.95 10.25
C SER A 246 9.48 -6.70 10.74
N LYS A 247 10.26 -5.91 9.99
CA LYS A 247 11.59 -5.40 10.35
C LYS A 247 11.56 -3.88 10.55
N MET A 248 12.68 -3.28 10.97
CA MET A 248 12.77 -1.82 11.13
C MET A 248 12.74 -1.12 9.76
N PRO A 249 12.07 0.03 9.64
CA PRO A 249 12.10 0.82 8.42
C PRO A 249 13.40 1.63 8.28
N ASN A 250 13.61 2.19 7.10
CA ASN A 250 14.61 3.22 6.88
C ASN A 250 14.16 4.62 7.35
N GLU A 251 14.99 5.63 7.13
CA GLU A 251 14.79 7.00 7.61
C GLU A 251 13.57 7.71 7.00
N LEU A 252 13.03 7.19 5.90
CA LEU A 252 11.80 7.66 5.27
C LEU A 252 10.55 6.96 5.81
N GLY A 253 10.70 5.85 6.53
CA GLY A 253 9.59 5.00 6.94
C GLY A 253 9.23 3.93 5.92
N LEU A 254 10.11 3.65 4.95
CA LEU A 254 9.97 2.54 4.00
C LEU A 254 10.54 1.25 4.61
N TYR A 255 9.85 0.15 4.41
CA TYR A 255 10.23 -1.17 4.95
C TYR A 255 10.70 -2.09 3.83
N ASP A 256 11.44 -3.12 4.22
CA ASP A 256 11.81 -4.27 3.37
C ASP A 256 12.59 -3.89 2.09
N MET A 257 13.22 -2.70 2.07
CA MET A 257 14.13 -2.26 1.00
C MET A 257 15.50 -2.99 1.05
N SER A 258 15.59 -4.07 1.82
CA SER A 258 16.74 -4.96 1.98
C SER A 258 16.19 -6.34 2.40
N GLY A 259 16.28 -7.35 1.53
CA GLY A 259 15.73 -8.69 1.78
C GLY A 259 14.24 -8.83 1.45
N ASN A 260 13.61 -9.85 2.03
CA ASN A 260 12.25 -10.34 1.75
C ASN A 260 12.06 -10.79 0.29
N VAL A 261 11.82 -9.89 -0.67
CA VAL A 261 11.87 -10.23 -2.11
C VAL A 261 12.67 -9.19 -2.89
N TRP A 262 13.32 -9.64 -3.96
CA TRP A 262 13.82 -8.74 -4.99
C TRP A 262 12.67 -7.95 -5.57
N GLU A 263 12.93 -6.72 -6.01
CA GLU A 263 11.87 -5.84 -6.49
C GLU A 263 12.15 -5.33 -7.89
N TRP A 264 11.25 -5.64 -8.82
CA TRP A 264 11.33 -5.13 -10.19
C TRP A 264 11.36 -3.59 -10.25
N CYS A 265 12.24 -3.05 -11.09
CA CYS A 265 12.29 -1.64 -11.49
C CYS A 265 11.80 -1.45 -12.94
N GLY A 266 11.51 -0.21 -13.31
CA GLY A 266 11.07 0.15 -14.66
C GLY A 266 12.18 0.07 -15.72
N ASP A 267 13.43 0.19 -15.30
CA ASP A 267 14.60 0.37 -16.16
C ASP A 267 14.97 -0.94 -16.89
N TRP A 268 15.45 -0.79 -18.12
CA TRP A 268 16.28 -1.83 -18.72
C TRP A 268 17.65 -1.86 -18.02
N ASP A 269 18.23 -3.05 -17.86
CA ASP A 269 19.59 -3.16 -17.33
C ASP A 269 20.62 -2.57 -18.31
N GLY A 270 21.64 -1.95 -17.73
CA GLY A 270 22.67 -1.25 -18.46
C GLY A 270 23.77 -0.71 -17.56
N ALA A 271 24.93 -0.43 -18.17
CA ALA A 271 26.08 0.11 -17.46
C ALA A 271 25.84 1.56 -17.02
N TYR A 272 26.34 1.90 -15.84
CA TYR A 272 26.34 3.29 -15.37
C TYR A 272 27.33 4.15 -16.17
N GLY A 273 26.92 5.39 -16.43
CA GLY A 273 27.81 6.46 -16.89
C GLY A 273 28.38 7.24 -15.71
N SER A 274 29.47 7.98 -15.93
CA SER A 274 30.05 8.85 -14.90
C SER A 274 29.42 10.25 -14.84
N SER A 275 28.59 10.62 -15.83
CA SER A 275 27.95 11.92 -15.93
C SER A 275 26.83 12.07 -14.90
N ALA A 276 26.62 13.29 -14.41
CA ALA A 276 25.45 13.59 -13.58
C ALA A 276 24.15 13.43 -14.39
N GLN A 277 23.11 12.87 -13.77
CA GLN A 277 21.81 12.63 -14.40
C GLN A 277 20.67 13.24 -13.58
N THR A 278 19.55 13.51 -14.23
CA THR A 278 18.31 13.99 -13.61
C THR A 278 17.17 13.09 -14.06
N ASN A 279 16.47 12.45 -13.12
CA ASN A 279 15.39 11.49 -13.35
C ASN A 279 15.74 10.43 -14.42
N PRO A 280 16.87 9.71 -14.30
CA PRO A 280 17.21 8.67 -15.27
C PRO A 280 16.18 7.53 -15.23
N THR A 281 15.94 6.95 -16.40
CA THR A 281 15.01 5.83 -16.63
C THR A 281 15.70 4.63 -17.30
N GLY A 282 17.03 4.55 -17.14
CA GLY A 282 17.86 3.55 -17.79
C GLY A 282 17.99 3.72 -19.31
N PRO A 283 18.62 2.75 -19.99
CA PRO A 283 18.69 2.69 -21.45
C PRO A 283 17.30 2.58 -22.09
N PRO A 284 17.13 3.03 -23.36
CA PRO A 284 15.83 2.96 -24.04
C PRO A 284 15.39 1.53 -24.40
N SER A 285 16.31 0.57 -24.42
CA SER A 285 16.08 -0.84 -24.75
C SER A 285 17.10 -1.73 -24.08
N GLY A 286 16.74 -2.99 -23.80
CA GLY A 286 17.63 -4.00 -23.24
C GLY A 286 17.04 -5.41 -23.35
N SER A 287 17.76 -6.41 -22.84
CA SER A 287 17.29 -7.79 -22.72
C SER A 287 16.58 -8.06 -21.39
N ASP A 288 17.09 -7.46 -20.32
CA ASP A 288 16.71 -7.74 -18.95
C ASP A 288 16.30 -6.44 -18.24
N ARG A 289 15.38 -6.57 -17.28
CA ARG A 289 14.93 -5.48 -16.42
C ARG A 289 15.72 -5.51 -15.12
N VAL A 290 15.94 -4.35 -14.53
CA VAL A 290 16.61 -4.26 -13.24
C VAL A 290 15.67 -4.74 -12.13
N ASP A 291 16.23 -5.44 -11.14
CA ASP A 291 15.60 -5.70 -9.85
C ASP A 291 16.57 -5.37 -8.70
N ARG A 292 16.03 -5.00 -7.53
CA ARG A 292 16.81 -4.46 -6.41
C ARG A 292 16.44 -5.09 -5.05
N GLY A 293 17.34 -4.96 -4.08
CA GLY A 293 17.05 -5.17 -2.65
C GLY A 293 17.42 -6.53 -2.05
N GLY A 294 17.66 -7.56 -2.86
CA GLY A 294 17.85 -8.90 -2.32
C GLY A 294 16.54 -9.55 -1.87
N SER A 295 16.60 -10.78 -1.37
CA SER A 295 15.42 -11.55 -0.98
C SER A 295 15.67 -12.40 0.26
N TRP A 296 14.65 -13.13 0.70
CA TRP A 296 14.67 -14.04 1.83
C TRP A 296 15.76 -15.14 1.75
N HIS A 297 16.27 -15.47 0.57
CA HIS A 297 17.37 -16.44 0.40
C HIS A 297 18.67 -15.80 -0.08
N SER A 298 18.72 -14.47 -0.14
CA SER A 298 19.93 -13.76 -0.55
C SER A 298 20.98 -13.80 0.55
N TYR A 299 22.26 -13.93 0.14
CA TYR A 299 23.38 -13.65 1.03
C TYR A 299 23.41 -12.16 1.39
N ALA A 300 24.00 -11.84 2.55
CA ALA A 300 24.06 -10.47 3.06
C ALA A 300 24.68 -9.45 2.08
N ARG A 301 25.59 -9.88 1.21
CA ARG A 301 26.17 -9.01 0.16
C ARG A 301 25.17 -8.55 -0.90
N TYR A 302 24.07 -9.28 -1.11
CA TYR A 302 23.06 -8.96 -2.11
C TYR A 302 21.89 -8.12 -1.55
N CYS A 303 21.82 -7.92 -0.23
CA CYS A 303 20.80 -7.07 0.39
C CYS A 303 21.21 -5.59 0.50
N ARG A 304 22.38 -5.22 -0.04
CA ARG A 304 22.92 -3.85 0.00
C ARG A 304 22.09 -2.90 -0.87
N VAL A 305 21.98 -1.64 -0.46
CA VAL A 305 21.16 -0.64 -1.18
C VAL A 305 21.68 -0.33 -2.60
N SER A 306 22.96 -0.56 -2.87
CA SER A 306 23.55 -0.36 -4.20
C SER A 306 23.60 -1.63 -5.06
N ASN A 307 23.32 -2.80 -4.50
CA ASN A 307 23.41 -4.04 -5.26
C ASN A 307 22.33 -4.09 -6.34
N ARG A 308 22.71 -4.59 -7.51
CA ARG A 308 21.86 -4.68 -8.69
C ARG A 308 21.62 -6.15 -9.02
N GLY A 309 20.37 -6.47 -9.29
CA GLY A 309 19.95 -7.70 -9.95
C GLY A 309 19.36 -7.36 -11.32
N ASN A 310 19.20 -8.38 -12.16
CA ASN A 310 18.44 -8.27 -13.38
C ASN A 310 17.82 -9.61 -13.76
N GLY A 311 16.77 -9.54 -14.57
CA GLY A 311 16.18 -10.72 -15.17
C GLY A 311 15.33 -10.40 -16.39
N ASN A 312 15.09 -11.43 -17.20
CA ASN A 312 14.25 -11.31 -18.37
C ASN A 312 12.84 -10.83 -17.95
N PRO A 313 12.17 -9.94 -18.71
CA PRO A 313 10.88 -9.39 -18.31
C PRO A 313 9.75 -10.42 -18.16
N GLY A 314 9.89 -11.63 -18.75
CA GLY A 314 8.98 -12.76 -18.55
C GLY A 314 9.41 -13.74 -17.45
N TYR A 315 10.57 -13.52 -16.82
CA TYR A 315 11.07 -14.36 -15.74
C TYR A 315 10.21 -14.25 -14.49
N ARG A 316 9.93 -15.38 -13.84
CA ARG A 316 9.20 -15.47 -12.57
C ARG A 316 10.01 -16.26 -11.59
N TYR A 317 10.03 -15.82 -10.34
CA TYR A 317 10.75 -16.50 -9.28
C TYR A 317 10.12 -16.22 -7.91
N TYR A 318 10.18 -17.19 -7.00
CA TYR A 318 9.54 -17.09 -5.68
C TYR A 318 10.31 -16.19 -4.68
N GLY A 319 11.32 -15.48 -5.17
CA GLY A 319 12.04 -14.45 -4.42
C GLY A 319 12.03 -13.11 -5.14
N ILE A 320 11.16 -12.89 -6.14
CA ILE A 320 10.99 -11.61 -6.82
C ILE A 320 9.52 -11.16 -6.79
N GLY A 321 9.32 -9.91 -6.36
CA GLY A 321 8.07 -9.17 -6.32
C GLY A 321 8.29 -7.74 -6.80
N PHE A 322 7.59 -6.78 -6.21
CA PHE A 322 7.72 -5.36 -6.58
C PHE A 322 7.10 -4.42 -5.55
N ARG A 323 7.45 -3.14 -5.69
CA ARG A 323 6.77 -2.02 -5.05
C ARG A 323 6.41 -0.96 -6.09
N LEU A 324 5.57 0.00 -5.72
CA LEU A 324 5.03 0.99 -6.66
C LEU A 324 5.42 2.41 -6.30
N VAL A 325 5.42 3.28 -7.31
CA VAL A 325 5.48 4.72 -7.14
C VAL A 325 4.37 5.41 -7.92
N CYS A 326 4.04 6.63 -7.54
CA CYS A 326 3.19 7.53 -8.31
C CYS A 326 3.61 8.99 -8.10
N LEU A 327 3.08 9.90 -8.91
CA LEU A 327 3.33 11.33 -8.73
C LEU A 327 2.66 11.88 -7.45
N PRO A 328 3.22 12.95 -6.84
CA PRO A 328 2.71 13.57 -5.61
C PRO A 328 1.29 14.14 -5.66
#